data_AF-A0A1Q7LRX4-F1
#
_entry.id   AF-A0A1Q7LRX4-F1
#
_cell.length_a   1.000
_cell.length_b   1.000
_cell.length_c   1.000
_cell.angle_alpha   90.00
_cell.angle_beta   90.00
_cell.angle_gamma   90.00
#
_symmetry.space_group_name_H-M   'P 1'
#
loop_
_entity.id
_entity.type
_entity.pdbx_description
1 polymer ?
#
loop_
_entity_poly.entity_id
_entity_poly.type
_entity_poly.pdbx_seq_one_letter_code
_entity_poly.pdbx_strand_id
1 'polypeptide(L)'
;MTNRKAMVFQCLIILCLGTIFLIPFESQADVSFTFAFAGDTGQYGASFGSGQNGTGSFVNSAASLQALPPGLSFFVDDGDISYNGTSSNFPPTGNEVLWCNFVKTNIQPSLGANFPWIQVVGNHEDGNSTFAKDGYIDAFTSPNCLPKPPGIGFIPSTVGCPDASLYSGCYGREGYWDFPLDRPIARFVMIAGAEKIGNGTTTTTYSYCPLATCNNMSFAKRWSWLKGVIEQAKVNGEWVIIFDHKPCLSPDLATSCEGSGTFNGHNPGAQKWNLFFSEGVDLVINGHAHVHARSKQLTCWGTAEPVTSSVVGVVYSPDCVADDGSDSVYSRGRGVVNVIEGVFSQQNGQVNFTRADTNYFATAMSARPSPTVDPSVCCWINGSPADMNAGIGFGKVTVSAGQLSYTWQMSLESRFIGDQAPTFSDTFVIRNDLPAKTSTLYDSIAGFLTGHWISIAAVAFAACVSIIVMTLRIVGGRARKWPVLGSPVSSSQTPHLNPP
;
A
#
# COMPACT_ATOMS: atom_id res chain seq x y z
N MET A 1 -61.15 14.87 -29.60
CA MET A 1 -59.87 15.56 -29.87
C MET A 1 -58.89 15.58 -28.68
N THR A 2 -59.23 15.00 -27.53
CA THR A 2 -58.42 14.99 -26.30
C THR A 2 -57.39 13.85 -26.21
N ASN A 3 -57.61 12.71 -26.87
CA ASN A 3 -56.70 11.54 -26.79
C ASN A 3 -55.46 11.60 -27.69
N ARG A 4 -55.42 12.45 -28.73
CA ARG A 4 -54.24 12.56 -29.61
C ARG A 4 -53.10 13.37 -28.99
N LYS A 5 -53.39 14.29 -28.05
CA LYS A 5 -52.36 15.13 -27.41
C LYS A 5 -51.61 14.40 -26.29
N ALA A 6 -52.27 13.52 -25.54
CA ALA A 6 -51.65 12.71 -24.49
C ALA A 6 -50.68 11.67 -25.07
N MET A 7 -51.04 11.05 -26.20
CA MET A 7 -50.23 10.02 -26.86
C MET A 7 -48.95 10.61 -27.49
N VAL A 8 -49.02 11.82 -28.06
CA VAL A 8 -47.85 12.54 -28.58
C VAL A 8 -46.91 12.95 -27.45
N PHE A 9 -47.44 13.32 -26.28
CA PHE A 9 -46.63 13.68 -25.11
C PHE A 9 -45.90 12.45 -24.51
N GLN A 10 -46.57 11.28 -24.46
CA GLN A 10 -45.95 10.02 -24.05
C GLN A 10 -44.87 9.54 -25.03
N CYS A 11 -45.09 9.66 -26.34
CA CYS A 11 -44.06 9.33 -27.33
C CYS A 11 -42.85 10.26 -27.27
N LEU A 12 -43.03 11.55 -26.98
CA LEU A 12 -41.92 12.51 -26.80
C LEU A 12 -41.12 12.23 -25.51
N ILE A 13 -41.77 11.80 -24.42
CA ILE A 13 -41.07 11.39 -23.19
C ILE A 13 -40.26 10.10 -23.43
N ILE A 14 -40.82 9.12 -24.15
CA ILE A 14 -40.11 7.87 -24.48
C ILE A 14 -38.96 8.11 -25.47
N LEU A 15 -39.12 9.02 -26.45
CA LEU A 15 -38.02 9.41 -27.34
C LEU A 15 -36.92 10.20 -26.60
N CYS A 16 -37.30 11.15 -25.73
CA CYS A 16 -36.33 11.90 -24.93
C CYS A 16 -35.59 10.98 -23.93
N LEU A 17 -36.26 10.01 -23.34
CA LEU A 17 -35.62 8.98 -22.50
C LEU A 17 -34.72 8.06 -23.33
N GLY A 18 -35.15 7.66 -24.53
CA GLY A 18 -34.35 6.81 -25.44
C GLY A 18 -33.07 7.48 -25.96
N THR A 19 -33.07 8.81 -26.11
CA THR A 19 -31.87 9.57 -26.54
C THR A 19 -30.93 9.92 -25.39
N ILE A 20 -31.38 9.86 -24.12
CA ILE A 20 -30.53 10.11 -22.94
C ILE A 20 -29.65 8.89 -22.59
N PHE A 21 -29.95 7.70 -23.11
CA PHE A 21 -29.22 6.46 -22.81
C PHE A 21 -28.21 6.01 -23.86
N LEU A 22 -27.94 6.81 -24.89
CA LEU A 22 -26.81 6.59 -25.81
C LEU A 22 -25.65 7.52 -25.43
N ILE A 23 -25.20 7.43 -24.18
CA ILE A 23 -23.85 7.88 -23.84
C ILE A 23 -22.92 6.82 -24.43
N PRO A 24 -22.01 7.16 -25.35
CA PRO A 24 -21.00 6.21 -25.77
C PRO A 24 -20.27 5.75 -24.51
N PHE A 25 -20.32 4.45 -24.22
CA PHE A 25 -19.32 3.84 -23.36
C PHE A 25 -18.00 4.00 -24.09
N GLU A 26 -17.32 5.12 -23.88
CA GLU A 26 -15.87 5.15 -24.03
C GLU A 26 -15.38 4.03 -23.12
N SER A 27 -14.81 2.98 -23.70
CA SER A 27 -14.09 1.97 -22.93
C SER A 27 -12.94 2.72 -22.26
N GLN A 28 -13.17 3.12 -21.01
CA GLN A 28 -12.15 3.78 -20.22
C GLN A 28 -10.99 2.80 -20.14
N ALA A 29 -9.80 3.21 -20.57
CA ALA A 29 -8.63 2.35 -20.51
C ALA A 29 -8.50 1.75 -19.11
N ASP A 30 -8.22 0.44 -19.03
CA ASP A 30 -8.02 -0.23 -17.76
C ASP A 30 -6.91 0.48 -16.98
N VAL A 31 -7.21 0.86 -15.74
CA VAL A 31 -6.22 1.49 -14.87
C VAL A 31 -5.16 0.44 -14.55
N SER A 32 -3.92 0.74 -14.92
CA SER A 32 -2.77 -0.09 -14.62
C SER A 32 -1.57 0.80 -14.32
N PHE A 33 -0.72 0.35 -13.41
CA PHE A 33 0.54 1.02 -13.10
C PHE A 33 1.61 0.00 -12.72
N THR A 34 2.88 0.41 -12.77
CA THR A 34 4.00 -0.44 -12.39
C THR A 34 4.86 0.29 -11.37
N PHE A 35 5.24 -0.37 -10.29
CA PHE A 35 6.20 0.14 -9.32
C PHE A 35 7.33 -0.88 -9.11
N ALA A 36 8.45 -0.41 -8.57
CA ALA A 36 9.54 -1.27 -8.13
C ALA A 36 9.77 -1.09 -6.62
N PHE A 37 10.39 -2.06 -5.99
CA PHE A 37 10.71 -2.02 -4.58
C PHE A 37 11.91 -2.90 -4.24
N ALA A 38 12.58 -2.57 -3.15
CA ALA A 38 13.49 -3.46 -2.45
C ALA A 38 13.79 -2.87 -1.07
N GLY A 39 14.21 -3.71 -0.12
CA GLY A 39 14.91 -3.28 1.07
C GLY A 39 16.43 -3.34 0.87
N ASP A 40 17.16 -2.91 1.89
CA ASP A 40 18.61 -3.06 1.98
C ASP A 40 19.33 -2.33 0.84
N THR A 41 18.83 -1.13 0.52
CA THR A 41 19.30 -0.33 -0.61
C THR A 41 20.72 0.17 -0.41
N GLY A 42 21.07 0.45 0.84
CA GLY A 42 22.42 0.79 1.24
C GLY A 42 23.27 -0.46 1.44
N GLN A 43 24.58 -0.30 1.37
CA GLN A 43 25.52 -1.39 1.57
C GLN A 43 26.32 -1.16 2.86
N TYR A 44 26.54 -2.22 3.66
CA TYR A 44 27.48 -2.12 4.77
C TYR A 44 28.83 -1.60 4.25
N GLY A 45 29.35 -0.54 4.87
CA GLY A 45 30.73 -0.14 4.66
C GLY A 45 31.63 -1.33 4.93
N ALA A 46 32.59 -1.61 4.05
CA ALA A 46 33.43 -2.81 4.10
C ALA A 46 34.01 -3.05 5.50
N SER A 47 33.35 -3.95 6.25
CA SER A 47 33.83 -4.51 7.50
C SER A 47 33.00 -5.74 7.79
N PHE A 48 33.31 -6.82 7.07
CA PHE A 48 33.54 -8.16 7.62
C PHE A 48 34.21 -8.99 6.52
N GLY A 49 35.55 -9.08 6.57
CA GLY A 49 36.32 -10.14 5.89
C GLY A 49 36.91 -9.86 4.49
N SER A 50 36.65 -8.74 3.82
CA SER A 50 37.15 -8.50 2.44
C SER A 50 38.41 -7.63 2.31
N GLY A 51 38.99 -7.13 3.41
CA GLY A 51 40.27 -6.43 3.37
C GLY A 51 40.29 -5.08 2.61
N GLN A 52 39.13 -4.53 2.22
CA GLN A 52 39.04 -3.19 1.66
C GLN A 52 38.64 -2.19 2.75
N ASN A 53 39.61 -1.42 3.25
CA ASN A 53 39.33 -0.21 4.02
C ASN A 53 39.10 0.95 3.04
N GLY A 54 37.96 1.63 3.15
CA GLY A 54 37.75 2.94 2.52
C GLY A 54 36.36 3.10 1.91
N THR A 55 35.64 4.15 2.33
CA THR A 55 34.39 4.71 1.75
C THR A 55 33.33 3.68 1.34
N GLY A 56 32.21 3.62 2.09
CA GLY A 56 31.02 2.82 1.76
C GLY A 56 30.75 2.82 0.26
N SER A 57 31.03 1.68 -0.36
CA SER A 57 30.92 1.51 -1.79
C SER A 57 29.44 1.40 -2.11
N PHE A 58 28.82 2.44 -2.68
CA PHE A 58 27.47 2.32 -3.23
C PHE A 58 27.47 1.61 -4.59
N VAL A 59 28.49 0.81 -4.92
CA VAL A 59 28.63 0.16 -6.23
C VAL A 59 27.50 -0.83 -6.47
N ASN A 60 27.14 -1.64 -5.48
CA ASN A 60 26.03 -2.57 -5.61
C ASN A 60 24.69 -1.83 -5.73
N SER A 61 24.47 -0.80 -4.89
CA SER A 61 23.31 0.09 -5.01
C SER A 61 23.24 0.77 -6.38
N ALA A 62 24.39 1.19 -6.94
CA ALA A 62 24.46 1.83 -8.25
C ALA A 62 24.08 0.86 -9.37
N ALA A 63 24.54 -0.38 -9.31
CA ALA A 63 24.16 -1.42 -10.26
C ALA A 63 22.64 -1.62 -10.28
N SER A 64 22.01 -1.70 -9.10
CA SER A 64 20.56 -1.85 -9.01
C SER A 64 19.77 -0.61 -9.41
N LEU A 65 20.23 0.59 -9.05
CA LEU A 65 19.61 1.85 -9.51
C LEU A 65 19.70 2.01 -11.03
N GLN A 66 20.82 1.62 -11.65
CA GLN A 66 21.00 1.68 -13.11
C GLN A 66 20.13 0.65 -13.85
N ALA A 67 19.79 -0.46 -13.20
CA ALA A 67 18.92 -1.50 -13.76
C ALA A 67 17.42 -1.15 -13.68
N LEU A 68 17.02 -0.10 -12.94
CA LEU A 68 15.62 0.32 -12.87
C LEU A 68 15.09 0.72 -14.26
N PRO A 69 14.00 0.09 -14.74
CA PRO A 69 13.45 0.38 -16.05
C PRO A 69 12.74 1.75 -16.07
N PRO A 70 12.71 2.45 -17.22
CA PRO A 70 11.86 3.62 -17.38
C PRO A 70 10.38 3.24 -17.29
N GLY A 71 9.51 4.22 -16.98
CA GLY A 71 8.05 4.03 -16.94
C GLY A 71 7.49 3.50 -15.62
N LEU A 72 8.34 3.32 -14.60
CA LEU A 72 7.87 3.10 -13.22
C LEU A 72 7.07 4.32 -12.73
N SER A 73 6.04 4.06 -11.92
CA SER A 73 5.23 5.08 -11.27
C SER A 73 5.88 5.61 -9.99
N PHE A 74 6.57 4.74 -9.26
CA PHE A 74 7.33 5.05 -8.06
C PHE A 74 8.27 3.89 -7.71
N PHE A 75 9.22 4.14 -6.80
CA PHE A 75 10.02 3.11 -6.12
C PHE A 75 9.73 3.15 -4.62
N VAL A 76 9.68 1.98 -3.98
CA VAL A 76 9.58 1.86 -2.52
C VAL A 76 10.85 1.24 -1.96
N ASP A 77 11.56 2.01 -1.16
CA ASP A 77 12.71 1.62 -0.36
C ASP A 77 12.19 1.07 0.98
N ASP A 78 12.15 -0.26 1.10
CA ASP A 78 11.57 -0.97 2.23
C ASP A 78 12.60 -1.21 3.34
N GLY A 79 13.21 -0.12 3.82
CA GLY A 79 14.09 -0.10 4.99
C GLY A 79 15.53 -0.53 4.74
N ASP A 80 16.38 -0.22 5.71
CA ASP A 80 17.83 -0.39 5.67
C ASP A 80 18.47 0.38 4.50
N ILE A 81 18.18 1.69 4.57
CA ILE A 81 18.37 2.67 3.51
C ILE A 81 19.85 2.90 3.21
N SER A 82 20.70 3.07 4.23
CA SER A 82 22.10 3.46 4.03
C SER A 82 23.16 2.60 4.72
N TYR A 83 22.82 1.91 5.81
CA TYR A 83 23.73 1.11 6.66
C TYR A 83 24.95 1.86 7.23
N ASN A 84 24.93 3.18 7.16
CA ASN A 84 26.09 3.97 7.50
C ASN A 84 25.70 5.39 7.85
N GLY A 85 24.56 5.61 8.51
CA GLY A 85 24.26 6.91 9.09
C GLY A 85 25.39 7.43 9.99
N THR A 86 25.32 8.70 10.33
CA THR A 86 26.29 9.36 11.20
C THR A 86 25.61 10.11 12.33
N SER A 87 24.28 10.24 12.27
CA SER A 87 23.49 10.99 13.22
C SER A 87 22.09 10.41 13.41
N SER A 88 21.55 10.56 14.61
CA SER A 88 20.11 10.36 14.84
C SER A 88 19.35 11.69 14.76
N ASN A 89 19.93 12.68 14.08
CA ASN A 89 19.47 14.07 14.10
C ASN A 89 18.73 14.44 12.83
N PHE A 90 17.89 15.46 12.95
CA PHE A 90 17.31 16.19 11.84
C PHE A 90 17.77 17.65 11.92
N PRO A 91 18.30 18.26 10.83
CA PRO A 91 18.44 17.73 9.47
C PRO A 91 19.53 16.62 9.35
N PRO A 92 19.56 15.85 8.23
CA PRO A 92 20.59 14.83 7.98
C PRO A 92 21.99 15.44 7.99
N THR A 93 22.96 14.69 8.49
CA THR A 93 24.39 15.07 8.44
C THR A 93 25.22 13.95 7.84
N GLY A 94 26.50 14.20 7.56
CA GLY A 94 27.46 13.17 7.12
C GLY A 94 26.96 12.24 6.01
N ASN A 95 26.90 10.94 6.30
CA ASN A 95 26.66 9.89 5.32
C ASN A 95 25.20 9.80 4.86
N GLU A 96 24.24 10.21 5.69
CA GLU A 96 22.84 10.32 5.29
C GLU A 96 22.75 11.28 4.08
N VAL A 97 23.41 12.44 4.15
CA VAL A 97 23.46 13.41 3.04
C VAL A 97 24.12 12.82 1.80
N LEU A 98 25.19 12.03 1.96
CA LEU A 98 25.88 11.36 0.85
C LEU A 98 24.95 10.36 0.15
N TRP A 99 24.19 9.55 0.91
CA TRP A 99 23.21 8.64 0.35
C TRP A 99 22.12 9.38 -0.42
N CYS A 100 21.52 10.42 0.17
CA CYS A 100 20.47 11.20 -0.50
C CYS A 100 20.95 11.79 -1.84
N ASN A 101 22.17 12.33 -1.87
CA ASN A 101 22.76 12.91 -3.08
C ASN A 101 23.11 11.82 -4.10
N PHE A 102 23.60 10.66 -3.65
CA PHE A 102 23.84 9.51 -4.49
C PHE A 102 22.56 9.05 -5.19
N VAL A 103 21.46 8.86 -4.44
CA VAL A 103 20.16 8.46 -5.00
C VAL A 103 19.65 9.49 -6.01
N LYS A 104 19.65 10.79 -5.66
CA LYS A 104 19.26 11.87 -6.59
C LYS A 104 20.09 11.84 -7.88
N THR A 105 21.39 11.66 -7.77
CA THR A 105 22.30 11.66 -8.92
C THR A 105 22.08 10.47 -9.85
N ASN A 106 21.68 9.31 -9.32
CA ASN A 106 21.53 8.08 -10.11
C ASN A 106 20.09 7.84 -10.60
N ILE A 107 19.08 8.44 -9.97
CA ILE A 107 17.67 8.29 -10.37
C ILE A 107 17.27 9.32 -11.43
N GLN A 108 17.66 10.58 -11.24
CA GLN A 108 17.19 11.67 -12.11
C GLN A 108 17.51 11.44 -13.60
N PRO A 109 18.68 10.90 -13.99
CA PRO A 109 18.98 10.62 -15.40
C PRO A 109 18.07 9.57 -16.03
N SER A 110 17.63 8.57 -15.26
CA SER A 110 16.92 7.38 -15.79
C SER A 110 15.40 7.45 -15.60
N LEU A 111 14.92 8.07 -14.51
CA LEU A 111 13.51 8.05 -14.09
C LEU A 111 12.89 9.44 -13.96
N GLY A 112 13.71 10.50 -14.08
CA GLY A 112 13.27 11.89 -14.10
C GLY A 112 13.43 12.63 -12.76
N ALA A 113 13.47 13.97 -12.84
CA ALA A 113 13.84 14.86 -11.73
C ALA A 113 12.95 14.75 -10.48
N ASN A 114 11.69 14.31 -10.65
CA ASN A 114 10.66 14.24 -9.61
C ASN A 114 10.12 12.82 -9.42
N PHE A 115 10.87 11.79 -9.82
CA PHE A 115 10.45 10.41 -9.66
C PHE A 115 10.14 10.12 -8.18
N PRO A 116 8.96 9.57 -7.83
CA PRO A 116 8.60 9.33 -6.44
C PRO A 116 9.43 8.20 -5.82
N TRP A 117 10.29 8.57 -4.87
CA TRP A 117 11.04 7.65 -4.00
C TRP A 117 10.36 7.59 -2.64
N ILE A 118 9.71 6.47 -2.35
CA ILE A 118 8.98 6.22 -1.11
C ILE A 118 9.90 5.50 -0.15
N GLN A 119 9.97 5.94 1.11
CA GLN A 119 10.84 5.35 2.12
C GLN A 119 10.00 4.71 3.22
N VAL A 120 10.42 3.53 3.65
CA VAL A 120 9.92 2.81 4.83
C VAL A 120 11.13 2.60 5.75
N VAL A 121 10.91 2.69 7.05
CA VAL A 121 11.95 2.53 8.06
C VAL A 121 12.31 1.06 8.25
N GLY A 122 13.62 0.77 8.27
CA GLY A 122 14.17 -0.47 8.79
C GLY A 122 14.90 -0.27 10.12
N ASN A 123 15.52 -1.33 10.66
CA ASN A 123 16.28 -1.21 11.90
C ASN A 123 17.51 -0.33 11.77
N HIS A 124 18.10 -0.24 10.59
CA HIS A 124 19.24 0.63 10.39
C HIS A 124 18.83 2.12 10.36
N GLU A 125 17.54 2.47 10.29
CA GLU A 125 17.03 3.85 10.37
C GLU A 125 16.23 4.16 11.63
N ASP A 126 16.35 3.33 12.67
CA ASP A 126 15.60 3.48 13.91
C ASP A 126 16.10 4.64 14.80
N GLY A 127 17.30 5.16 14.56
CA GLY A 127 17.97 6.22 15.33
C GLY A 127 18.41 5.83 16.75
N ASN A 128 18.26 4.54 17.09
CA ASN A 128 18.48 3.96 18.42
C ASN A 128 19.47 2.76 18.37
N SER A 129 20.06 2.43 17.21
CA SER A 129 21.06 1.38 17.08
C SER A 129 22.27 1.60 18.01
N THR A 130 22.59 0.59 18.83
CA THR A 130 23.78 0.55 19.69
C THR A 130 25.06 0.18 18.91
N PHE A 131 24.91 -0.38 17.72
CA PHE A 131 26.00 -0.77 16.81
C PHE A 131 26.11 0.26 15.71
N ALA A 132 27.08 1.19 15.82
CA ALA A 132 27.17 2.36 14.93
C ALA A 132 25.84 3.16 14.84
N LYS A 133 25.85 4.35 14.27
CA LYS A 133 24.63 5.15 14.13
C LYS A 133 24.09 4.89 12.74
N ASP A 134 23.28 3.86 12.51
CA ASP A 134 23.04 3.46 11.12
C ASP A 134 22.07 4.38 10.35
N GLY A 135 21.47 5.34 11.07
CA GLY A 135 20.67 6.41 10.51
C GLY A 135 19.44 6.70 11.35
N TYR A 136 18.64 7.66 10.89
CA TYR A 136 17.35 7.97 11.48
C TYR A 136 16.38 8.39 10.39
N ILE A 137 15.21 7.74 10.32
CA ILE A 137 14.26 7.90 9.21
C ILE A 137 13.87 9.36 8.92
N ASP A 138 13.81 10.24 9.91
CA ASP A 138 13.47 11.66 9.65
C ASP A 138 14.59 12.41 8.93
N ALA A 139 15.84 11.98 9.09
CA ALA A 139 16.96 12.51 8.34
C ALA A 139 16.77 12.23 6.83
N PHE A 140 16.37 11.01 6.50
CA PHE A 140 16.14 10.55 5.13
C PHE A 140 14.87 11.12 4.51
N THR A 141 13.83 11.34 5.30
CA THR A 141 12.56 11.94 4.84
C THR A 141 12.55 13.48 4.95
N SER A 142 13.69 14.09 5.27
CA SER A 142 13.83 15.54 5.39
C SER A 142 13.72 16.28 4.06
N PRO A 143 13.35 17.57 4.06
CA PRO A 143 13.35 18.39 2.84
C PRO A 143 14.70 18.43 2.09
N ASN A 144 15.82 18.26 2.81
CA ASN A 144 17.17 18.26 2.23
C ASN A 144 17.60 16.89 1.69
N CYS A 145 16.85 15.83 2.00
CA CYS A 145 17.08 14.48 1.50
C CYS A 145 16.00 14.08 0.47
N LEU A 146 15.22 13.03 0.73
CA LEU A 146 14.20 12.46 -0.13
C LEU A 146 12.84 12.56 0.59
N PRO A 147 12.26 13.77 0.68
CA PRO A 147 11.02 13.96 1.42
C PRO A 147 9.87 13.21 0.76
N LYS A 148 8.76 13.08 1.51
CA LYS A 148 7.49 12.56 1.01
C LYS A 148 7.14 13.13 -0.37
N PRO A 149 7.02 12.29 -1.42
CA PRO A 149 6.74 12.80 -2.75
C PRO A 149 5.39 13.55 -2.82
N PRO A 150 5.31 14.71 -3.49
CA PRO A 150 4.10 15.55 -3.54
C PRO A 150 2.92 14.89 -4.28
N GLY A 151 3.16 13.89 -5.12
CA GLY A 151 2.13 13.13 -5.85
C GLY A 151 1.66 11.85 -5.15
N ILE A 152 2.31 11.46 -4.05
CA ILE A 152 1.89 10.32 -3.25
C ILE A 152 0.95 10.86 -2.16
N GLY A 153 -0.34 10.57 -2.31
CA GLY A 153 -1.43 10.96 -1.40
C GLY A 153 -1.38 10.21 -0.07
N PHE A 154 -0.23 10.25 0.59
CA PHE A 154 0.02 9.57 1.86
C PHE A 154 -0.85 10.14 2.97
N ILE A 155 -1.53 9.22 3.66
CA ILE A 155 -2.37 9.46 4.81
C ILE A 155 -1.67 8.83 6.02
N PRO A 156 -1.30 9.64 7.03
CA PRO A 156 -0.63 9.13 8.21
C PRO A 156 -1.58 8.39 9.14
N SER A 157 -1.02 7.53 9.98
CA SER A 157 -1.79 6.82 10.99
C SER A 157 -2.49 7.76 11.98
N THR A 158 -3.74 7.43 12.33
CA THR A 158 -4.53 8.15 13.32
C THR A 158 -4.13 7.82 14.76
N VAL A 159 -3.31 6.79 14.97
CA VAL A 159 -2.71 6.49 16.29
C VAL A 159 -1.63 7.52 16.64
N GLY A 160 -1.14 8.23 15.62
CA GLY A 160 -0.15 9.28 15.72
C GLY A 160 1.27 8.75 15.84
N CYS A 161 2.20 9.61 15.42
CA CYS A 161 3.61 9.49 15.74
C CYS A 161 3.89 10.45 16.89
N PRO A 162 4.51 9.99 17.98
CA PRO A 162 4.57 10.75 19.22
C PRO A 162 5.41 12.04 19.15
N ASP A 163 6.15 12.24 18.06
CA ASP A 163 6.84 13.50 17.82
C ASP A 163 6.15 14.29 16.70
N ALA A 164 5.33 15.25 17.13
CA ALA A 164 4.61 16.18 16.26
C ALA A 164 5.51 17.30 15.69
N SER A 165 6.79 17.38 16.10
CA SER A 165 7.76 18.35 15.56
C SER A 165 8.43 17.89 14.26
N LEU A 166 8.13 16.65 13.83
CA LEU A 166 8.75 16.04 12.67
C LEU A 166 8.03 16.43 11.38
N TYR A 167 8.81 16.93 10.41
CA TYR A 167 8.35 17.34 9.08
C TYR A 167 7.55 16.26 8.32
N SER A 168 7.74 14.98 8.67
CA SER A 168 7.20 13.83 7.96
C SER A 168 5.81 13.39 8.42
N GLY A 169 5.32 13.82 9.59
CA GLY A 169 3.96 13.51 10.04
C GLY A 169 3.59 12.02 9.96
N CYS A 170 4.48 11.11 10.38
CA CYS A 170 4.45 9.64 10.24
C CYS A 170 4.94 9.02 8.92
N TYR A 171 5.23 9.82 7.90
CA TYR A 171 5.84 9.31 6.68
C TYR A 171 7.18 8.63 6.98
N GLY A 172 7.39 7.46 6.36
CA GLY A 172 8.50 6.58 6.66
C GLY A 172 8.23 5.58 7.78
N ARG A 173 7.13 5.70 8.55
CA ARG A 173 6.88 4.87 9.74
C ARG A 173 5.56 4.14 9.74
N GLU A 174 4.45 4.87 9.57
CA GLU A 174 3.13 4.29 9.72
C GLU A 174 2.07 5.12 9.00
N GLY A 175 1.46 4.54 7.98
CA GLY A 175 0.43 5.19 7.19
C GLY A 175 0.11 4.38 5.94
N TYR A 176 -0.67 4.96 5.04
CA TYR A 176 -1.02 4.33 3.78
C TYR A 176 -1.17 5.35 2.66
N TRP A 177 -1.18 4.89 1.42
CA TRP A 177 -1.60 5.68 0.27
C TRP A 177 -2.36 4.80 -0.72
N ASP A 178 -3.31 5.42 -1.40
CA ASP A 178 -4.13 4.79 -2.42
C ASP A 178 -3.60 5.21 -3.79
N PHE A 179 -3.50 4.27 -4.73
CA PHE A 179 -2.93 4.53 -6.05
C PHE A 179 -3.66 3.81 -7.19
N PRO A 180 -3.83 4.46 -8.36
CA PRO A 180 -3.65 5.90 -8.60
C PRO A 180 -4.56 6.77 -7.72
N LEU A 181 -4.16 8.02 -7.45
CA LEU A 181 -4.84 8.88 -6.47
C LEU A 181 -6.30 9.19 -6.83
N ASP A 182 -6.60 9.33 -8.11
CA ASP A 182 -7.91 9.68 -8.66
C ASP A 182 -8.83 8.47 -8.83
N ARG A 183 -8.25 7.30 -9.07
CA ARG A 183 -8.95 6.02 -9.23
C ARG A 183 -8.17 4.87 -8.57
N PRO A 184 -8.20 4.77 -7.23
CA PRO A 184 -7.47 3.73 -6.52
C PRO A 184 -7.85 2.33 -6.99
N ILE A 185 -6.84 1.54 -7.33
CA ILE A 185 -6.97 0.09 -7.50
C ILE A 185 -6.13 -0.68 -6.49
N ALA A 186 -5.22 0.01 -5.78
CA ALA A 186 -4.41 -0.56 -4.73
C ALA A 186 -4.26 0.41 -3.56
N ARG A 187 -4.27 -0.15 -2.36
CA ARG A 187 -3.82 0.48 -1.13
C ARG A 187 -2.48 -0.10 -0.73
N PHE A 188 -1.53 0.80 -0.55
CA PHE A 188 -0.22 0.49 0.00
C PHE A 188 -0.18 0.94 1.45
N VAL A 189 0.20 0.05 2.36
CA VAL A 189 0.34 0.34 3.79
C VAL A 189 1.80 0.21 4.15
N MET A 190 2.41 1.23 4.75
CA MET A 190 3.75 1.15 5.32
C MET A 190 3.66 1.05 6.84
N ILE A 191 4.41 0.14 7.43
CA ILE A 191 4.46 -0.04 8.87
C ILE A 191 5.89 -0.27 9.37
N ALA A 192 6.22 0.31 10.51
CA ALA A 192 7.48 0.12 11.23
C ALA A 192 7.46 -1.15 12.10
N GLY A 193 6.98 -2.26 11.57
CA GLY A 193 6.73 -3.47 12.36
C GLY A 193 7.97 -3.96 13.11
N ALA A 194 7.85 -4.08 14.44
CA ALA A 194 8.92 -4.51 15.35
C ALA A 194 10.08 -3.51 15.54
N GLU A 195 9.94 -2.26 15.07
CA GLU A 195 10.96 -1.22 15.24
C GLU A 195 10.81 -0.41 16.54
N LYS A 196 11.95 0.10 17.03
CA LYS A 196 12.00 1.05 18.15
C LYS A 196 12.63 2.36 17.68
N ILE A 197 11.79 3.25 17.17
CA ILE A 197 12.23 4.43 16.44
C ILE A 197 12.34 5.65 17.35
N GLY A 198 13.44 6.39 17.23
CA GLY A 198 13.65 7.64 17.96
C GLY A 198 15.03 8.25 17.78
N ASN A 199 15.19 9.51 18.16
CA ASN A 199 16.45 10.26 18.02
C ASN A 199 17.44 10.06 19.20
N GLY A 200 17.31 8.95 19.94
CA GLY A 200 18.06 8.66 21.17
C GLY A 200 17.53 9.33 22.45
N THR A 201 16.75 10.42 22.36
CA THR A 201 16.14 11.07 23.56
C THR A 201 14.69 10.64 23.81
N THR A 202 13.95 10.40 22.74
CA THR A 202 12.59 9.84 22.77
C THR A 202 12.55 8.67 21.83
N THR A 203 11.92 7.56 22.23
CA THR A 203 11.80 6.36 21.40
C THR A 203 10.39 5.79 21.47
N THR A 204 9.95 5.18 20.38
CA THR A 204 8.62 4.59 20.23
C THR A 204 8.73 3.20 19.66
N THR A 205 8.17 2.23 20.38
CA THR A 205 8.03 0.87 19.87
C THR A 205 6.80 0.77 18.97
N TYR A 206 7.01 0.29 17.76
CA TYR A 206 5.98 0.01 16.78
C TYR A 206 5.70 -1.49 16.78
N SER A 207 4.60 -1.87 17.43
CA SER A 207 4.13 -3.25 17.53
C SER A 207 2.62 -3.26 17.41
N TYR A 208 2.10 -4.33 16.80
CA TYR A 208 0.70 -4.48 16.43
C TYR A 208 0.21 -5.75 17.08
N CYS A 209 -0.58 -5.64 18.13
CA CYS A 209 -1.10 -6.79 18.84
C CYS A 209 -2.42 -6.48 19.54
N PRO A 210 -3.42 -7.39 19.52
CA PRO A 210 -4.68 -7.20 20.23
C PRO A 210 -4.47 -6.97 21.73
N LEU A 211 -5.33 -6.14 22.34
CA LEU A 211 -5.30 -5.88 23.78
C LEU A 211 -5.44 -7.17 24.60
N ALA A 212 -6.34 -8.07 24.18
CA ALA A 212 -6.59 -9.35 24.84
C ALA A 212 -5.38 -10.29 24.80
N THR A 213 -4.47 -10.11 23.83
CA THR A 213 -3.31 -10.98 23.62
C THR A 213 -2.08 -10.42 24.33
N CYS A 214 -1.63 -9.21 23.95
CA CYS A 214 -0.38 -8.64 24.49
C CYS A 214 -0.56 -7.76 25.74
N ASN A 215 -1.79 -7.50 26.17
CA ASN A 215 -2.11 -6.61 27.29
C ASN A 215 -1.39 -5.24 27.22
N ASN A 216 -1.32 -4.66 26.00
CA ASN A 216 -0.69 -3.37 25.76
C ASN A 216 -1.61 -2.48 24.92
N MET A 217 -2.08 -1.38 25.52
CA MET A 217 -3.03 -0.47 24.88
C MET A 217 -2.45 0.26 23.66
N SER A 218 -1.16 0.59 23.67
CA SER A 218 -0.51 1.24 22.52
C SER A 218 -0.44 0.30 21.33
N PHE A 219 -0.12 -0.97 21.56
CA PHE A 219 -0.09 -1.98 20.50
C PHE A 219 -1.48 -2.30 19.97
N ALA A 220 -2.49 -2.32 20.86
CA ALA A 220 -3.88 -2.54 20.50
C ALA A 220 -4.45 -1.41 19.63
N LYS A 221 -4.05 -0.16 19.87
CA LYS A 221 -4.44 0.97 19.02
C LYS A 221 -3.86 0.85 17.62
N ARG A 222 -2.56 0.54 17.49
CA ARG A 222 -1.89 0.30 16.20
C ARG A 222 -2.49 -0.88 15.45
N TRP A 223 -2.76 -1.98 16.15
CA TRP A 223 -3.48 -3.14 15.62
C TRP A 223 -4.84 -2.76 15.03
N SER A 224 -5.66 -2.05 15.81
CA SER A 224 -7.02 -1.68 15.40
C SER A 224 -7.02 -0.72 14.23
N TRP A 225 -6.06 0.21 14.20
CA TRP A 225 -5.85 1.11 13.06
C TRP A 225 -5.47 0.32 11.80
N LEU A 226 -4.45 -0.54 11.88
CA LEU A 226 -3.98 -1.34 10.74
C LEU A 226 -5.09 -2.23 10.18
N LYS A 227 -5.83 -2.92 11.07
CA LYS A 227 -7.00 -3.71 10.70
C LYS A 227 -8.03 -2.85 9.94
N GLY A 228 -8.40 -1.68 10.46
CA GLY A 228 -9.37 -0.81 9.81
C GLY A 228 -8.90 -0.28 8.44
N VAL A 229 -7.60 0.00 8.29
CA VAL A 229 -7.01 0.42 7.00
C VAL A 229 -7.11 -0.70 5.96
N ILE A 230 -6.85 -1.95 6.36
CA ILE A 230 -6.96 -3.13 5.49
C ILE A 230 -8.42 -3.39 5.12
N GLU A 231 -9.32 -3.45 6.12
CA GLU A 231 -10.75 -3.71 5.92
C GLU A 231 -11.38 -2.68 4.97
N GLN A 232 -11.04 -1.40 5.11
CA GLN A 232 -11.54 -0.35 4.24
C GLN A 232 -11.09 -0.53 2.77
N ALA A 233 -9.83 -0.87 2.53
CA ALA A 233 -9.35 -1.14 1.17
C ALA A 233 -10.04 -2.37 0.55
N LYS A 234 -10.25 -3.42 1.34
CA LYS A 234 -10.99 -4.60 0.90
C LYS A 234 -12.44 -4.25 0.52
N VAL A 235 -13.12 -3.41 1.31
CA VAL A 235 -14.47 -2.91 0.99
C VAL A 235 -14.48 -2.11 -0.32
N ASN A 236 -13.43 -1.33 -0.57
CA ASN A 236 -13.27 -0.56 -1.81
C ASN A 236 -12.88 -1.43 -3.02
N GLY A 237 -12.56 -2.72 -2.81
CA GLY A 237 -12.09 -3.62 -3.87
C GLY A 237 -10.63 -3.41 -4.27
N GLU A 238 -9.86 -2.64 -3.50
CA GLU A 238 -8.45 -2.34 -3.74
C GLU A 238 -7.54 -3.53 -3.38
N TRP A 239 -6.48 -3.75 -4.16
CA TRP A 239 -5.38 -4.62 -3.75
C TRP A 239 -4.76 -4.07 -2.47
N VAL A 240 -4.50 -4.94 -1.48
CA VAL A 240 -3.85 -4.55 -0.23
C VAL A 240 -2.41 -5.05 -0.25
N ILE A 241 -1.48 -4.11 -0.32
CA ILE A 241 -0.04 -4.35 -0.37
C ILE A 241 0.58 -3.71 0.87
N ILE A 242 1.29 -4.50 1.68
CA ILE A 242 1.91 -4.02 2.93
C ILE A 242 3.43 -4.06 2.80
N PHE A 243 4.08 -2.94 3.09
CA PHE A 243 5.52 -2.85 3.32
C PHE A 243 5.79 -2.91 4.81
N ASP A 244 6.59 -3.90 5.19
CA ASP A 244 6.89 -4.25 6.57
C ASP A 244 8.32 -4.78 6.64
N HIS A 245 9.29 -3.88 6.74
CA HIS A 245 10.72 -4.20 6.58
C HIS A 245 11.16 -5.55 7.21
N LYS A 246 10.78 -5.83 8.47
CA LYS A 246 11.11 -7.08 9.16
C LYS A 246 10.11 -8.20 8.88
N PRO A 247 10.51 -9.27 8.14
CA PRO A 247 9.66 -10.44 7.94
C PRO A 247 9.45 -11.19 9.26
N CYS A 248 8.27 -11.82 9.42
CA CYS A 248 8.08 -12.83 10.48
C CYS A 248 8.34 -14.26 9.99
N LEU A 249 8.28 -14.48 8.67
CA LEU A 249 8.70 -15.72 8.02
C LEU A 249 9.80 -15.39 7.04
N SER A 250 10.96 -16.01 7.22
CA SER A 250 12.13 -15.82 6.38
C SER A 250 12.86 -17.16 6.21
N PRO A 251 13.30 -17.52 5.00
CA PRO A 251 14.11 -18.71 4.78
C PRO A 251 15.61 -18.42 5.01
N ASP A 252 15.98 -17.17 5.33
CA ASP A 252 17.37 -16.78 5.58
C ASP A 252 17.92 -17.45 6.87
N LEU A 253 19.24 -17.60 6.92
CA LEU A 253 19.97 -18.33 7.94
C LEU A 253 19.95 -17.61 9.29
N ALA A 254 19.93 -16.27 9.29
CA ALA A 254 20.11 -15.46 10.48
C ALA A 254 18.83 -14.76 10.94
N THR A 255 17.81 -14.68 10.08
CA THR A 255 16.58 -13.94 10.34
C THR A 255 15.35 -14.85 10.43
N SER A 256 14.35 -14.43 11.19
CA SER A 256 13.09 -15.14 11.41
C SER A 256 12.07 -14.17 12.01
N CYS A 257 11.10 -14.66 12.80
CA CYS A 257 10.12 -13.81 13.46
C CYS A 257 10.69 -12.95 14.59
N GLU A 258 11.26 -11.82 14.18
CA GLU A 258 11.63 -10.74 15.07
C GLU A 258 10.39 -10.01 15.58
N GLY A 259 10.46 -9.62 16.85
CA GLY A 259 9.44 -8.82 17.52
C GLY A 259 10.13 -7.93 18.53
N SER A 260 9.47 -6.84 18.94
CA SER A 260 10.03 -5.91 19.94
C SER A 260 9.98 -6.45 21.38
N GLY A 261 10.27 -7.74 21.57
CA GLY A 261 10.19 -8.46 22.84
C GLY A 261 9.00 -9.43 22.91
N THR A 262 8.73 -9.90 24.13
CA THR A 262 7.59 -10.77 24.45
C THR A 262 6.65 -10.04 25.40
N PHE A 263 5.37 -9.98 25.07
CA PHE A 263 4.35 -9.25 25.81
C PHE A 263 3.21 -10.19 26.18
N ASN A 264 2.99 -10.36 27.47
CA ASN A 264 2.02 -11.33 28.00
C ASN A 264 2.22 -12.75 27.44
N GLY A 265 3.48 -13.16 27.20
CA GLY A 265 3.81 -14.46 26.61
C GLY A 265 3.73 -14.53 25.08
N HIS A 266 3.37 -13.43 24.41
CA HIS A 266 3.18 -13.39 22.95
C HIS A 266 4.23 -12.54 22.24
N ASN A 267 4.55 -12.91 21.00
CA ASN A 267 5.39 -12.19 20.08
C ASN A 267 4.52 -11.23 19.23
N PRO A 268 4.62 -9.90 19.41
CA PRO A 268 3.84 -8.95 18.61
C PRO A 268 4.10 -9.04 17.10
N GLY A 269 5.27 -9.49 16.67
CA GLY A 269 5.58 -9.73 15.25
C GLY A 269 4.72 -10.86 14.68
N ALA A 270 4.56 -11.95 15.43
CA ALA A 270 3.69 -13.05 15.05
C ALA A 270 2.22 -12.65 15.03
N GLN A 271 1.78 -11.87 16.03
CA GLN A 271 0.41 -11.37 16.07
C GLN A 271 0.12 -10.49 14.85
N LYS A 272 1.00 -9.52 14.53
CA LYS A 272 0.89 -8.66 13.33
C LYS A 272 0.62 -9.49 12.07
N TRP A 273 1.33 -10.59 11.89
CA TRP A 273 1.12 -11.47 10.74
C TRP A 273 -0.17 -12.31 10.82
N ASN A 274 -0.61 -12.71 12.01
CA ASN A 274 -1.95 -13.28 12.17
C ASN A 274 -3.04 -12.33 11.68
N LEU A 275 -2.86 -11.01 11.83
CA LEU A 275 -3.77 -10.03 11.22
C LEU A 275 -3.75 -10.12 9.69
N PHE A 276 -2.56 -10.17 9.08
CA PHE A 276 -2.43 -10.22 7.62
C PHE A 276 -3.15 -11.43 7.04
N PHE A 277 -3.02 -12.58 7.70
CA PHE A 277 -3.75 -13.78 7.33
C PHE A 277 -5.25 -13.64 7.54
N SER A 278 -5.69 -13.14 8.70
CA SER A 278 -7.13 -13.05 9.01
C SER A 278 -7.87 -12.05 8.11
N GLU A 279 -7.20 -10.98 7.72
CA GLU A 279 -7.76 -9.94 6.83
C GLU A 279 -7.52 -10.24 5.34
N GLY A 280 -6.83 -11.35 5.03
CA GLY A 280 -6.56 -11.78 3.65
C GLY A 280 -5.78 -10.74 2.85
N VAL A 281 -4.73 -10.16 3.43
CA VAL A 281 -3.80 -9.24 2.71
C VAL A 281 -3.30 -9.90 1.43
N ASP A 282 -3.23 -9.16 0.33
CA ASP A 282 -2.91 -9.78 -0.97
C ASP A 282 -1.40 -10.03 -1.11
N LEU A 283 -0.59 -9.04 -0.73
CA LEU A 283 0.87 -9.10 -0.80
C LEU A 283 1.49 -8.40 0.42
N VAL A 284 2.43 -9.08 1.07
CA VAL A 284 3.34 -8.48 2.05
C VAL A 284 4.73 -8.44 1.43
N ILE A 285 5.40 -7.30 1.57
CA ILE A 285 6.76 -7.06 1.09
C ILE A 285 7.63 -6.78 2.31
N ASN A 286 8.80 -7.41 2.34
CA ASN A 286 9.81 -7.22 3.37
C ASN A 286 11.19 -6.95 2.73
N GLY A 287 12.09 -6.35 3.53
CA GLY A 287 13.55 -6.32 3.31
C GLY A 287 14.23 -7.20 4.38
N HIS A 288 15.24 -6.64 5.06
CA HIS A 288 15.91 -7.12 6.29
C HIS A 288 16.68 -8.45 6.15
N ALA A 289 15.99 -9.48 5.67
CA ALA A 289 16.59 -10.73 5.31
C ALA A 289 17.26 -10.57 3.94
N HIS A 290 18.59 -10.63 3.89
CA HIS A 290 19.37 -10.39 2.66
C HIS A 290 19.33 -11.58 1.68
N VAL A 291 18.12 -11.99 1.33
CA VAL A 291 17.76 -13.01 0.37
C VAL A 291 16.59 -12.50 -0.47
N HIS A 292 16.46 -13.01 -1.68
CA HIS A 292 15.19 -12.93 -2.38
C HIS A 292 14.37 -14.17 -2.00
N ALA A 293 13.09 -14.01 -1.69
CA ALA A 293 12.22 -15.16 -1.47
C ALA A 293 10.75 -14.84 -1.73
N ARG A 294 10.01 -15.81 -2.27
CA ARG A 294 8.56 -15.77 -2.42
C ARG A 294 7.91 -16.94 -1.70
N SER A 295 6.94 -16.63 -0.84
CA SER A 295 6.17 -17.66 -0.14
C SER A 295 5.18 -18.36 -1.06
N LYS A 296 4.72 -19.54 -0.66
CA LYS A 296 3.42 -20.08 -1.01
C LYS A 296 2.30 -19.10 -0.61
N GLN A 297 1.06 -19.32 -1.03
CA GLN A 297 -0.06 -18.52 -0.52
C GLN A 297 -0.50 -19.07 0.83
N LEU A 298 -0.37 -18.24 1.87
CA LEU A 298 -0.49 -18.67 3.27
C LEU A 298 -1.74 -18.13 3.95
N THR A 299 -2.38 -18.96 4.77
CA THR A 299 -3.52 -18.59 5.63
C THR A 299 -3.18 -18.62 7.12
N CYS A 300 -2.00 -19.12 7.49
CA CYS A 300 -1.50 -19.15 8.86
C CYS A 300 0.00 -19.51 8.90
N TRP A 301 0.59 -19.51 10.10
CA TRP A 301 1.95 -20.01 10.37
C TRP A 301 2.02 -21.44 10.89
N GLY A 302 0.88 -22.06 11.20
CA GLY A 302 0.77 -23.37 11.85
C GLY A 302 0.16 -23.27 13.24
N THR A 303 0.33 -24.32 14.04
CA THR A 303 -0.33 -24.47 15.36
C THR A 303 0.42 -23.79 16.51
N ALA A 304 1.64 -23.31 16.27
CA ALA A 304 2.48 -22.69 17.29
C ALA A 304 2.84 -21.26 16.90
N GLU A 305 2.74 -20.36 17.87
CA GLU A 305 3.20 -18.99 17.71
C GLU A 305 4.74 -18.95 17.66
N PRO A 306 5.35 -18.32 16.65
CA PRO A 306 6.79 -18.14 16.60
C PRO A 306 7.29 -17.30 17.77
N VAL A 307 8.20 -17.85 18.57
CA VAL A 307 8.80 -17.11 19.68
C VAL A 307 9.68 -15.96 19.16
N THR A 308 9.69 -14.85 19.88
CA THR A 308 10.44 -13.65 19.51
C THR A 308 11.92 -13.97 19.27
N SER A 309 12.45 -13.52 18.12
CA SER A 309 13.88 -13.64 17.75
C SER A 309 14.40 -15.08 17.59
N SER A 310 13.51 -16.08 17.49
CA SER A 310 13.96 -17.46 17.20
C SER A 310 14.14 -17.69 15.72
N VAL A 311 15.36 -18.06 15.34
CA VAL A 311 15.75 -18.51 13.99
C VAL A 311 15.25 -19.91 13.62
N VAL A 312 14.46 -20.56 14.48
CA VAL A 312 13.90 -21.91 14.27
C VAL A 312 12.43 -22.02 14.74
N GLY A 313 11.79 -20.89 15.00
CA GLY A 313 10.52 -20.84 15.73
C GLY A 313 9.26 -21.12 14.91
N VAL A 314 9.36 -21.07 13.57
CA VAL A 314 8.22 -21.31 12.68
C VAL A 314 8.26 -22.77 12.22
N VAL A 315 7.16 -23.50 12.41
CA VAL A 315 7.03 -24.90 11.99
C VAL A 315 6.12 -24.98 10.78
N TYR A 316 6.55 -25.69 9.73
CA TYR A 316 5.72 -25.88 8.55
C TYR A 316 4.45 -26.67 8.85
N SER A 317 3.33 -26.14 8.37
CA SER A 317 2.02 -26.74 8.41
C SER A 317 1.41 -26.70 7.01
N PRO A 318 1.22 -27.85 6.33
CA PRO A 318 0.61 -27.86 5.01
C PRO A 318 -0.84 -27.34 5.03
N ASP A 319 -1.54 -27.43 6.16
CA ASP A 319 -2.90 -26.89 6.33
C ASP A 319 -2.95 -25.35 6.24
N CYS A 320 -1.79 -24.68 6.33
CA CYS A 320 -1.67 -23.24 6.15
C CYS A 320 -1.39 -22.82 4.70
N VAL A 321 -1.23 -23.77 3.78
CA VAL A 321 -0.94 -23.51 2.37
C VAL A 321 -2.25 -23.58 1.58
N ALA A 322 -2.73 -22.43 1.11
CA ALA A 322 -3.89 -22.35 0.23
C ALA A 322 -3.54 -22.65 -1.24
N ASP A 323 -2.30 -22.32 -1.62
CA ASP A 323 -1.74 -22.52 -2.95
C ASP A 323 -0.21 -22.64 -2.83
N ASP A 324 0.41 -23.60 -3.53
CA ASP A 324 1.85 -23.86 -3.44
C ASP A 324 2.69 -22.98 -4.38
N GLY A 325 2.07 -22.23 -5.29
CA GLY A 325 2.73 -21.30 -6.20
C GLY A 325 3.63 -21.96 -7.23
N SER A 326 3.49 -23.27 -7.46
CA SER A 326 4.31 -24.05 -8.40
C SER A 326 4.06 -23.72 -9.87
N ASP A 327 2.88 -23.18 -10.20
CA ASP A 327 2.52 -22.72 -11.53
C ASP A 327 2.68 -21.19 -11.71
N SER A 328 3.23 -20.50 -10.70
CA SER A 328 3.38 -19.05 -10.65
C SER A 328 2.06 -18.27 -10.73
N VAL A 329 0.93 -18.88 -10.36
CA VAL A 329 -0.38 -18.24 -10.31
C VAL A 329 -0.99 -18.42 -8.92
N TYR A 330 -1.39 -17.30 -8.30
CA TYR A 330 -2.15 -17.29 -7.06
C TYR A 330 -3.52 -16.65 -7.27
N SER A 331 -4.43 -16.91 -6.34
CA SER A 331 -5.79 -16.38 -6.36
C SER A 331 -6.00 -15.32 -5.29
N ARG A 332 -6.51 -14.15 -5.65
CA ARG A 332 -6.83 -13.07 -4.70
C ARG A 332 -7.77 -13.58 -3.59
N GLY A 333 -7.51 -13.18 -2.35
CA GLY A 333 -8.35 -13.50 -1.20
C GLY A 333 -8.27 -14.95 -0.69
N ARG A 334 -7.34 -15.76 -1.22
CA ARG A 334 -7.08 -17.13 -0.73
C ARG A 334 -6.02 -17.22 0.35
N GLY A 335 -5.33 -16.11 0.64
CA GLY A 335 -4.27 -16.01 1.63
C GLY A 335 -3.25 -14.96 1.21
N VAL A 336 -2.23 -14.79 2.05
CA VAL A 336 -1.14 -13.83 1.87
C VAL A 336 -0.03 -14.46 1.04
N VAL A 337 0.48 -13.72 0.06
CA VAL A 337 1.79 -14.00 -0.54
C VAL A 337 2.81 -13.06 0.11
N ASN A 338 3.92 -13.60 0.59
CA ASN A 338 5.05 -12.84 1.09
C ASN A 338 6.16 -12.78 0.05
N VAL A 339 6.73 -11.59 -0.16
CA VAL A 339 7.96 -11.41 -0.92
C VAL A 339 9.00 -10.72 -0.05
N ILE A 340 10.14 -11.36 0.11
CA ILE A 340 11.32 -10.81 0.75
C ILE A 340 12.26 -10.36 -0.37
N GLU A 341 12.63 -9.08 -0.36
CA GLU A 341 13.50 -8.47 -1.35
C GLU A 341 14.60 -7.66 -0.65
N GLY A 342 15.40 -8.32 0.19
CA GLY A 342 16.48 -7.67 0.93
C GLY A 342 17.83 -7.66 0.20
N VAL A 343 17.79 -7.71 -1.12
CA VAL A 343 18.98 -7.96 -1.97
C VAL A 343 19.21 -6.84 -2.96
N PHE A 344 18.80 -5.61 -2.66
CA PHE A 344 19.11 -4.49 -3.55
C PHE A 344 20.61 -4.26 -3.70
N SER A 345 21.35 -4.38 -2.59
CA SER A 345 22.80 -4.17 -2.59
C SER A 345 23.60 -5.13 -1.69
N GLN A 346 22.95 -5.76 -0.72
CA GLN A 346 23.59 -6.68 0.22
C GLN A 346 23.89 -8.03 -0.42
N GLN A 347 25.02 -8.64 -0.05
CA GLN A 347 25.54 -9.90 -0.63
C GLN A 347 25.99 -10.88 0.45
N ASN A 348 25.39 -10.84 1.63
CA ASN A 348 25.80 -11.60 2.81
C ASN A 348 24.72 -12.53 3.37
N GLY A 349 23.46 -12.44 2.93
CA GLY A 349 22.39 -13.34 3.37
C GLY A 349 22.42 -14.69 2.65
N GLN A 350 21.95 -15.72 3.35
CA GLN A 350 22.00 -17.09 2.89
C GLN A 350 20.75 -17.83 3.32
N VAL A 351 20.13 -18.57 2.40
CA VAL A 351 19.00 -19.45 2.73
C VAL A 351 19.46 -20.64 3.58
N ASN A 352 18.68 -20.97 4.61
CA ASN A 352 18.87 -22.15 5.45
C ASN A 352 17.80 -23.20 5.18
N PHE A 353 18.11 -24.14 4.28
CA PHE A 353 17.20 -25.19 3.83
C PHE A 353 16.93 -26.30 4.86
N THR A 354 17.59 -26.27 6.01
CA THR A 354 17.35 -27.25 7.08
C THR A 354 16.18 -26.87 7.98
N ARG A 355 15.72 -25.61 7.92
CA ARG A 355 14.62 -25.15 8.75
C ARG A 355 13.29 -25.63 8.18
N ALA A 356 12.36 -26.00 9.07
CA ALA A 356 11.05 -26.47 8.65
C ALA A 356 10.29 -25.41 7.85
N ASP A 357 10.41 -24.14 8.24
CA ASP A 357 9.71 -23.00 7.65
C ASP A 357 10.14 -22.64 6.23
N THR A 358 11.30 -23.11 5.76
CA THR A 358 11.68 -23.01 4.34
C THR A 358 10.64 -23.68 3.43
N ASN A 359 9.89 -24.67 3.93
CA ASN A 359 8.81 -25.32 3.17
C ASN A 359 7.58 -24.42 2.91
N TYR A 360 7.49 -23.26 3.57
CA TYR A 360 6.50 -22.24 3.21
C TYR A 360 6.89 -21.42 1.99
N PHE A 361 8.09 -21.58 1.44
CA PHE A 361 8.54 -20.85 0.27
C PHE A 361 8.30 -21.64 -1.02
N ALA A 362 7.92 -20.92 -2.07
CA ALA A 362 7.80 -21.45 -3.43
C ALA A 362 9.13 -21.30 -4.18
N THR A 363 9.84 -20.19 -3.92
CA THR A 363 11.20 -19.95 -4.42
C THR A 363 12.00 -19.07 -3.46
N ALA A 364 13.32 -19.20 -3.50
CA ALA A 364 14.25 -18.36 -2.76
C ALA A 364 15.63 -18.38 -3.42
N MET A 365 16.37 -17.28 -3.28
CA MET A 365 17.74 -17.10 -3.76
C MET A 365 18.56 -16.41 -2.66
N SER A 366 19.76 -16.94 -2.40
CA SER A 366 20.71 -16.28 -1.49
C SER A 366 21.35 -15.07 -2.16
N ALA A 367 21.72 -14.04 -1.40
CA ALA A 367 22.56 -12.97 -1.95
C ALA A 367 24.06 -13.29 -1.88
N ARG A 368 24.43 -14.25 -1.01
CA ARG A 368 25.81 -14.60 -0.70
C ARG A 368 26.51 -15.39 -1.83
N PRO A 369 27.62 -14.88 -2.39
CA PRO A 369 28.39 -15.55 -3.44
C PRO A 369 29.10 -16.85 -3.01
N SER A 370 29.23 -17.12 -1.71
CA SER A 370 29.85 -18.34 -1.20
C SER A 370 29.17 -18.81 0.08
N PRO A 371 28.50 -19.98 0.09
CA PRO A 371 27.77 -20.44 1.26
C PRO A 371 28.71 -20.71 2.44
N THR A 372 28.23 -20.44 3.65
CA THR A 372 28.93 -20.73 4.92
C THR A 372 28.60 -22.12 5.48
N VAL A 373 27.45 -22.69 5.08
CA VAL A 373 27.09 -24.09 5.34
C VAL A 373 27.39 -24.98 4.13
N ASP A 374 27.66 -26.26 4.37
CA ASP A 374 28.02 -27.24 3.35
C ASP A 374 26.91 -27.34 2.27
N PRO A 375 27.24 -27.13 0.97
CA PRO A 375 26.27 -27.20 -0.12
C PRO A 375 25.60 -28.59 -0.27
N SER A 376 26.14 -29.65 0.34
CA SER A 376 25.53 -30.99 0.35
C SER A 376 24.28 -31.12 1.26
N VAL A 377 24.03 -30.14 2.12
CA VAL A 377 22.84 -30.08 3.01
C VAL A 377 21.65 -29.36 2.32
N CYS A 378 21.90 -28.84 1.11
CA CYS A 378 21.50 -27.53 0.59
C CYS A 378 20.30 -27.26 -0.33
N CYS A 379 19.48 -28.20 -0.84
CA CYS A 379 18.97 -27.94 -2.21
C CYS A 379 17.51 -28.25 -2.54
N TRP A 380 16.64 -28.63 -1.62
CA TRP A 380 15.29 -29.06 -2.00
C TRP A 380 14.20 -28.34 -1.23
N ILE A 381 13.44 -27.49 -1.92
CA ILE A 381 12.14 -27.01 -1.47
C ILE A 381 11.09 -27.87 -2.19
N ASN A 382 10.33 -28.69 -1.45
CA ASN A 382 9.33 -29.64 -1.98
C ASN A 382 9.85 -30.60 -3.09
N GLY A 383 11.12 -31.00 -3.06
CA GLY A 383 11.66 -31.91 -4.09
C GLY A 383 11.96 -31.27 -5.44
N SER A 384 11.98 -29.93 -5.51
CA SER A 384 12.57 -29.16 -6.62
C SER A 384 13.91 -28.54 -6.22
N PRO A 385 14.90 -28.46 -7.13
CA PRO A 385 16.19 -27.83 -6.84
C PRO A 385 15.96 -26.36 -6.49
N ALA A 386 16.44 -25.91 -5.34
CA ALA A 386 16.58 -24.49 -5.07
C ALA A 386 17.78 -23.95 -5.85
N ASP A 387 17.59 -22.81 -6.51
CA ASP A 387 18.66 -22.17 -7.27
C ASP A 387 19.71 -21.60 -6.30
N MET A 388 20.94 -22.07 -6.47
CA MET A 388 22.12 -21.66 -5.69
C MET A 388 22.85 -20.49 -6.34
N ASN A 389 22.32 -19.93 -7.42
CA ASN A 389 22.73 -18.62 -7.88
C ASN A 389 22.57 -17.61 -6.75
N ALA A 390 23.42 -16.60 -6.82
CA ALA A 390 23.36 -15.48 -5.91
C ALA A 390 23.47 -14.20 -6.71
N GLY A 391 22.77 -13.19 -6.25
CA GLY A 391 22.76 -11.91 -6.93
C GLY A 391 22.06 -10.85 -6.11
N ILE A 392 22.12 -9.65 -6.64
CA ILE A 392 21.37 -8.50 -6.16
C ILE A 392 20.36 -8.09 -7.23
N GLY A 393 19.24 -7.51 -6.78
CA GLY A 393 18.10 -7.23 -7.63
C GLY A 393 17.02 -6.43 -6.91
N PHE A 394 15.87 -6.34 -7.55
CA PHE A 394 14.69 -5.70 -6.99
C PHE A 394 13.41 -6.34 -7.53
N GLY A 395 12.33 -6.17 -6.77
CA GLY A 395 10.99 -6.57 -7.19
C GLY A 395 10.37 -5.50 -8.09
N LYS A 396 9.66 -5.93 -9.13
CA LYS A 396 8.81 -5.08 -9.95
C LYS A 396 7.39 -5.63 -9.96
N VAL A 397 6.41 -4.77 -9.73
CA VAL A 397 5.01 -5.15 -9.68
C VAL A 397 4.17 -4.28 -10.60
N THR A 398 3.45 -4.91 -11.51
CA THR A 398 2.41 -4.28 -12.32
C THR A 398 1.04 -4.62 -11.75
N VAL A 399 0.27 -3.60 -11.39
CA VAL A 399 -1.07 -3.74 -10.81
C VAL A 399 -2.11 -3.27 -11.81
N SER A 400 -3.14 -4.08 -12.01
CA SER A 400 -4.37 -3.78 -12.74
C SER A 400 -5.58 -4.18 -11.89
N ALA A 401 -6.80 -3.83 -12.29
CA ALA A 401 -8.01 -4.27 -11.57
C ALA A 401 -8.16 -5.80 -11.47
N GLY A 402 -7.67 -6.53 -12.48
CA GLY A 402 -7.78 -7.98 -12.57
C GLY A 402 -6.59 -8.76 -12.04
N GLN A 403 -5.42 -8.13 -11.89
CA GLN A 403 -4.18 -8.86 -11.61
C GLN A 403 -3.09 -7.99 -10.99
N LEU A 404 -2.36 -8.55 -10.04
CA LEU A 404 -1.02 -8.13 -9.62
C LEU A 404 0.01 -9.06 -10.27
N SER A 405 0.98 -8.52 -11.00
CA SER A 405 2.05 -9.29 -11.66
C SER A 405 3.39 -8.90 -11.09
N TYR A 406 4.13 -9.86 -10.53
CA TYR A 406 5.46 -9.66 -9.99
C TYR A 406 6.52 -10.21 -10.94
N THR A 407 7.66 -9.52 -10.99
CA THR A 407 8.89 -10.00 -11.62
C THR A 407 10.07 -9.57 -10.76
N TRP A 408 10.93 -10.51 -10.43
CA TRP A 408 12.23 -10.21 -9.87
C TRP A 408 13.19 -9.80 -10.99
N GLN A 409 13.85 -8.66 -10.81
CA GLN A 409 14.82 -8.12 -11.76
C GLN A 409 16.22 -8.23 -11.17
N MET A 410 17.04 -9.12 -11.74
CA MET A 410 18.45 -9.18 -11.40
C MET A 410 19.18 -7.92 -11.90
N SER A 411 19.96 -7.31 -11.01
CA SER A 411 20.84 -6.18 -11.32
C SER A 411 22.28 -6.62 -11.55
N LEU A 412 22.76 -7.54 -10.70
CA LEU A 412 24.09 -8.10 -10.77
C LEU A 412 24.10 -9.51 -10.20
N GLU A 413 24.58 -10.46 -10.99
CA GLU A 413 24.85 -11.83 -10.55
C GLU A 413 26.22 -11.92 -9.89
N SER A 414 26.30 -12.63 -8.77
CA SER A 414 27.49 -12.73 -7.94
C SER A 414 28.03 -14.16 -7.81
N ARG A 415 27.22 -15.18 -8.15
CA ARG A 415 27.66 -16.59 -8.27
C ARG A 415 26.94 -17.28 -9.43
N PHE A 416 27.71 -18.06 -10.19
CA PHE A 416 27.24 -19.04 -11.16
C PHE A 416 27.52 -20.47 -10.66
N ILE A 417 26.59 -21.40 -10.89
CA ILE A 417 26.92 -22.84 -10.86
C ILE A 417 27.08 -23.35 -12.30
N GLY A 418 28.33 -23.50 -12.74
CA GLY A 418 28.69 -23.97 -14.08
C GLY A 418 28.87 -22.86 -15.12
N ASP A 419 28.88 -23.24 -16.41
CA ASP A 419 29.15 -22.33 -17.54
C ASP A 419 27.86 -21.67 -18.12
N GLN A 420 26.75 -21.66 -17.38
CA GLN A 420 25.45 -21.16 -17.85
C GLN A 420 25.27 -19.67 -17.51
N ALA A 421 24.51 -18.95 -18.35
CA ALA A 421 24.09 -17.56 -18.14
C ALA A 421 23.18 -17.42 -16.89
N PRO A 422 22.77 -16.22 -16.46
CA PRO A 422 21.96 -16.05 -15.25
C PRO A 422 20.75 -16.95 -15.27
N THR A 423 20.62 -17.84 -14.29
CA THR A 423 19.54 -18.85 -14.26
C THR A 423 18.44 -18.54 -13.25
N PHE A 424 18.70 -17.69 -12.25
CA PHE A 424 17.65 -17.31 -11.31
C PHE A 424 16.69 -16.30 -11.94
N SER A 425 15.40 -16.61 -11.87
CA SER A 425 14.33 -15.67 -12.17
C SER A 425 13.13 -16.05 -11.32
N ASP A 426 12.35 -15.06 -10.91
CA ASP A 426 11.05 -15.28 -10.32
C ASP A 426 10.01 -14.37 -10.97
N THR A 427 8.86 -14.95 -11.28
CA THR A 427 7.69 -14.22 -11.71
C THR A 427 6.46 -14.96 -11.25
N PHE A 428 5.45 -14.21 -10.85
CA PHE A 428 4.15 -14.76 -10.50
C PHE A 428 3.05 -13.72 -10.72
N VAL A 429 1.82 -14.19 -10.67
CA VAL A 429 0.64 -13.33 -10.70
C VAL A 429 -0.30 -13.68 -9.56
N ILE A 430 -0.96 -12.68 -8.99
CA ILE A 430 -2.15 -12.87 -8.15
C ILE A 430 -3.33 -12.40 -8.97
N ARG A 431 -4.22 -13.33 -9.36
CA ARG A 431 -5.39 -13.04 -10.18
C ARG A 431 -6.60 -12.79 -9.32
N ASN A 432 -7.36 -11.79 -9.72
CA ASN A 432 -8.69 -11.55 -9.19
C ASN A 432 -9.69 -12.42 -9.95
N ASP A 433 -9.64 -13.73 -9.70
CA ASP A 433 -10.54 -14.73 -10.32
C ASP A 433 -11.94 -14.73 -9.69
N LEU A 434 -12.18 -13.86 -8.70
CA LEU A 434 -13.54 -13.62 -8.23
C LEU A 434 -14.36 -13.08 -9.40
N PRO A 435 -15.53 -13.68 -9.71
CA PRO A 435 -16.38 -13.18 -10.77
C PRO A 435 -16.61 -11.70 -10.48
N ALA A 436 -16.26 -10.85 -11.45
CA ALA A 436 -16.49 -9.42 -11.35
C ALA A 436 -17.88 -9.26 -10.76
N LYS A 437 -18.00 -8.61 -9.59
CA LYS A 437 -19.28 -8.08 -9.18
C LYS A 437 -19.64 -7.15 -10.32
N THR A 438 -20.44 -7.64 -11.27
CA THR A 438 -21.08 -6.82 -12.26
C THR A 438 -21.80 -5.80 -11.43
N SER A 439 -21.28 -4.57 -11.38
CA SER A 439 -22.02 -3.44 -10.85
C SER A 439 -23.19 -3.30 -11.80
N THR A 440 -24.25 -4.06 -11.49
CA THR A 440 -25.50 -3.84 -12.17
C THR A 440 -25.87 -2.41 -11.82
N LEU A 441 -26.32 -1.67 -12.83
CA LEU A 441 -26.77 -0.28 -12.72
C LEU A 441 -27.66 -0.03 -11.49
N TYR A 442 -28.32 -1.08 -10.98
CA TYR A 442 -29.09 -1.12 -9.75
C TYR A 442 -28.32 -0.76 -8.48
N ASP A 443 -27.07 -1.18 -8.29
CA ASP A 443 -26.33 -0.89 -7.05
C ASP A 443 -25.88 0.58 -6.99
N SER A 444 -25.51 1.15 -8.13
CA SER A 444 -25.16 2.57 -8.26
C SER A 444 -26.39 3.48 -8.14
N ILE A 445 -27.54 3.05 -8.67
CA ILE A 445 -28.82 3.77 -8.52
C ILE A 445 -29.34 3.65 -7.08
N ALA A 446 -29.18 2.49 -6.42
CA ALA A 446 -29.57 2.31 -5.02
C ALA A 446 -28.72 3.16 -4.07
N GLY A 447 -27.40 3.25 -4.29
CA GLY A 447 -26.50 4.15 -3.56
C GLY A 447 -26.80 5.63 -3.80
N PHE A 448 -27.09 6.02 -5.05
CA PHE A 448 -27.43 7.40 -5.41
C PHE A 448 -28.81 7.83 -4.87
N LEU A 449 -29.79 6.93 -4.86
CA LEU A 449 -31.12 7.21 -4.32
C LEU A 449 -31.06 7.33 -2.80
N THR A 450 -30.41 6.39 -2.10
CA THR A 450 -30.35 6.39 -0.62
C THR A 450 -29.69 7.64 -0.02
N GLY A 451 -28.75 8.28 -0.70
CA GLY A 451 -28.08 9.51 -0.25
C GLY A 451 -28.79 10.83 -0.56
N HIS A 452 -29.77 10.86 -1.48
CA HIS A 452 -30.31 12.12 -2.03
C HIS A 452 -31.84 12.24 -2.05
N TRP A 453 -32.58 11.34 -1.37
CA TRP A 453 -34.05 11.42 -1.26
C TRP A 453 -34.55 12.79 -0.78
N ILE A 454 -33.85 13.43 0.16
CA ILE A 454 -34.27 14.72 0.73
C ILE A 454 -34.14 15.85 -0.33
N SER A 455 -33.11 15.81 -1.17
CA SER A 455 -32.84 16.82 -2.19
C SER A 455 -33.76 16.66 -3.40
N ILE A 456 -34.02 15.43 -3.84
CA ILE A 456 -34.92 15.14 -4.97
C ILE A 456 -36.38 15.43 -4.58
N ALA A 457 -36.79 15.07 -3.37
CA ALA A 457 -38.12 15.41 -2.86
C ALA A 457 -38.34 16.93 -2.73
N ALA A 458 -37.32 17.68 -2.29
CA ALA A 458 -37.39 19.13 -2.17
C ALA A 458 -37.53 19.83 -3.54
N VAL A 459 -36.79 19.38 -4.55
CA VAL A 459 -36.87 19.92 -5.92
C VAL A 459 -38.20 19.55 -6.58
N ALA A 460 -38.68 18.32 -6.39
CA ALA A 460 -39.98 17.88 -6.90
C ALA A 460 -41.15 18.64 -6.25
N PHE A 461 -41.07 18.91 -4.94
CA PHE A 461 -42.08 19.69 -4.24
C PHE A 461 -42.09 21.17 -4.70
N ALA A 462 -40.92 21.79 -4.87
CA ALA A 462 -40.80 23.15 -5.38
C ALA A 462 -41.33 23.30 -6.82
N ALA A 463 -41.08 22.31 -7.69
CA ALA A 463 -41.61 22.28 -9.04
C ALA A 463 -43.14 22.11 -9.06
N CYS A 464 -43.70 21.24 -8.21
CA CYS A 464 -45.14 21.02 -8.12
C CYS A 464 -45.88 22.27 -7.60
N VAL A 465 -45.35 22.96 -6.60
CA VAL A 465 -45.94 24.21 -6.07
C VAL A 465 -45.92 25.31 -7.15
N SER A 466 -44.83 25.42 -7.91
CA SER A 466 -44.70 26.41 -8.98
C SER A 466 -45.71 26.18 -10.12
N ILE A 467 -45.94 24.91 -10.47
CA ILE A 467 -46.93 24.52 -11.49
C ILE A 467 -48.35 24.76 -11.00
N ILE A 468 -48.67 24.47 -9.73
CA ILE A 468 -49.99 24.72 -9.15
C ILE A 468 -50.29 26.23 -9.11
N VAL A 469 -49.31 27.06 -8.74
CA VAL A 469 -49.45 28.53 -8.71
C VAL A 469 -49.62 29.10 -10.13
N MET A 470 -48.90 28.59 -11.14
CA MET A 470 -49.13 28.97 -12.53
C MET A 470 -50.51 28.55 -13.04
N THR A 471 -50.97 27.35 -12.69
CA THR A 471 -52.26 26.82 -13.15
C THR A 471 -53.43 27.60 -12.53
N LEU A 472 -53.33 27.98 -11.26
CA LEU A 472 -54.32 28.84 -10.59
C LEU A 472 -54.37 30.26 -11.16
N ARG A 473 -53.24 30.84 -11.56
CA ARG A 473 -53.20 32.15 -12.23
C ARG A 473 -53.79 32.12 -13.65
N ILE A 474 -53.65 31.01 -14.37
CA ILE A 474 -54.21 30.83 -15.72
C ILE A 474 -55.73 30.61 -15.68
N VAL A 475 -56.24 29.93 -14.64
CA VAL A 475 -57.68 29.67 -14.48
C VAL A 475 -58.43 30.88 -13.89
N GLY A 476 -57.79 31.69 -13.03
CA GLY A 476 -58.39 32.89 -12.44
C GLY A 476 -58.54 34.11 -13.38
N GLY A 477 -57.91 34.09 -14.56
CA GLY A 477 -57.85 35.22 -15.49
C GLY A 477 -59.04 35.41 -16.43
N ARG A 478 -60.10 34.59 -16.33
CA ARG A 478 -61.31 34.70 -17.18
C ARG A 478 -62.59 34.79 -16.36
N ALA A 479 -62.79 35.94 -15.70
CA ALA A 479 -64.13 36.39 -15.33
C ALA A 479 -64.54 37.56 -16.25
N ARG A 480 -65.66 37.34 -16.95
CA ARG A 480 -66.25 38.19 -17.98
C ARG A 480 -66.71 39.54 -17.43
N LYS A 481 -66.71 40.49 -18.35
CA LYS A 481 -67.12 41.89 -18.22
C LYS A 481 -68.54 42.06 -18.81
N TRP A 482 -69.33 42.99 -18.22
CA TRP A 482 -70.53 43.75 -18.71
C TRP A 482 -71.93 43.36 -18.20
N PRO A 483 -72.94 44.28 -18.13
CA PRO A 483 -72.93 45.75 -18.32
C PRO A 483 -73.64 46.61 -17.22
N VAL A 484 -73.60 47.93 -17.47
CA VAL A 484 -74.02 49.15 -16.77
C VAL A 484 -75.52 49.30 -16.44
N LEU A 485 -75.88 49.94 -15.32
CA LEU A 485 -76.93 50.98 -15.20
C LEU A 485 -76.99 51.64 -13.79
N GLY A 486 -76.99 52.99 -13.75
CA GLY A 486 -77.61 53.80 -12.69
C GLY A 486 -76.72 54.59 -11.72
N SER A 487 -76.52 55.89 -11.96
CA SER A 487 -76.27 56.93 -10.92
C SER A 487 -77.60 57.31 -10.23
N PRO A 488 -77.70 58.17 -9.16
CA PRO A 488 -76.71 59.09 -8.58
C PRO A 488 -76.73 59.26 -7.02
N VAL A 489 -75.92 60.21 -6.51
CA VAL A 489 -76.16 61.15 -5.35
C VAL A 489 -75.28 61.02 -4.07
N SER A 490 -74.45 62.07 -3.91
CA SER A 490 -74.03 62.89 -2.74
C SER A 490 -73.19 62.42 -1.52
N SER A 491 -72.26 63.33 -1.17
CA SER A 491 -71.75 63.72 0.18
C SER A 491 -70.88 62.71 0.94
N SER A 492 -69.83 63.04 1.69
CA SER A 492 -69.16 64.29 2.09
C SER A 492 -67.89 63.93 2.89
N GLN A 493 -66.94 64.87 2.94
CA GLN A 493 -66.00 65.15 4.04
C GLN A 493 -64.76 64.25 4.31
N THR A 494 -63.60 64.89 4.13
CA THR A 494 -62.34 64.72 4.87
C THR A 494 -62.49 65.28 6.31
N PRO A 495 -61.60 64.94 7.28
CA PRO A 495 -60.31 65.64 7.40
C PRO A 495 -59.11 64.82 7.94
N HIS A 496 -57.95 65.48 7.76
CA HIS A 496 -56.58 65.22 8.20
C HIS A 496 -56.37 64.79 9.67
N LEU A 497 -55.23 64.11 9.96
CA LEU A 497 -54.03 64.68 10.65
C LEU A 497 -52.98 63.59 10.99
N ASN A 498 -51.72 63.82 10.55
CA ASN A 498 -50.45 63.35 11.15
C ASN A 498 -50.10 64.25 12.38
N PRO A 499 -48.92 64.23 13.05
CA PRO A 499 -47.70 63.36 13.07
C PRO A 499 -47.29 63.00 14.55
N PRO A 500 -46.03 62.65 14.91
CA PRO A 500 -44.79 62.35 14.15
C PRO A 500 -44.35 60.90 14.11
#